data_AF-A0A416Z6V4-F1
#
_entry.id   AF-A0A416Z6V4-F1
#
_cell.length_a   1.000
_cell.length_b   1.000
_cell.length_c   1.000
_cell.angle_alpha   90.00
_cell.angle_beta   90.00
_cell.angle_gamma   90.00
#
_symmetry.space_group_name_H-M   'P 1'
#
loop_
_entity.id
_entity.type
_entity.pdbx_description
1 polymer ?
#
loop_
_entity_poly.entity_id
_entity_poly.type
_entity_poly.pdbx_seq_one_letter_code
_entity_poly.pdbx_strand_id
1 'polypeptide(L)'
;MLSYLLAALESEEDKRRFIELYEENHVRAEQTALRILKNPHDAEDAVQNAFLQVIHHFDKILEIPCKKLGFWIISIVKNEALMILRRKQKELLQEDWDTFSADVSDPTSYNELVQLFSQLPPTYRAALEMRLINGYSGKEIEQHLGISESAVNTRISRGRALLREIAVKEGFHI
;
A
#
# COMPACT_ATOMS: atom_id res chain seq x y z
N MET A 1 -8.18 11.04 -18.81
CA MET A 1 -8.11 10.12 -17.65
C MET A 1 -9.49 9.60 -17.26
N LEU A 2 -10.40 10.43 -16.74
CA LEU A 2 -11.71 9.98 -16.27
C LEU A 2 -12.58 9.28 -17.33
N SER A 3 -12.54 9.75 -18.59
CA SER A 3 -13.27 9.12 -19.71
C SER A 3 -12.86 7.68 -19.98
N TYR A 4 -11.58 7.34 -19.76
CA TYR A 4 -11.07 5.97 -19.92
C TYR A 4 -11.54 5.06 -18.78
N LEU A 5 -11.54 5.59 -17.54
CA LEU A 5 -12.05 4.89 -16.36
C LEU A 5 -13.55 4.59 -16.47
N LEU A 6 -14.34 5.53 -16.97
CA LEU A 6 -15.78 5.36 -17.17
C LEU A 6 -16.13 4.33 -18.25
N ALA A 7 -15.24 4.09 -19.22
CA ALA A 7 -15.44 3.08 -20.25
C ALA A 7 -15.34 1.65 -19.69
N ALA A 8 -14.73 1.48 -18.50
CA ALA A 8 -14.64 0.20 -17.81
C ALA A 8 -15.89 -0.15 -16.98
N LEU A 9 -16.87 0.75 -16.87
CA LEU A 9 -18.14 0.54 -16.17
C LEU A 9 -19.27 0.34 -17.19
N GLU A 10 -20.07 -0.72 -17.02
CA GLU A 10 -21.16 -1.05 -17.97
C GLU A 10 -22.47 -0.29 -17.69
N SER A 11 -22.77 -0.03 -16.40
CA SER A 11 -24.00 0.64 -15.96
C SER A 11 -23.87 2.15 -15.91
N GLU A 12 -24.90 2.86 -16.38
CA GLU A 12 -24.99 4.34 -16.27
C GLU A 12 -25.16 4.82 -14.82
N GLU A 13 -25.70 3.98 -13.93
CA GLU A 13 -25.80 4.31 -12.51
C GLU A 13 -24.43 4.22 -11.83
N ASP A 14 -23.65 3.20 -12.16
CA ASP A 14 -22.30 3.00 -11.61
C ASP A 14 -21.34 4.09 -12.09
N LYS A 15 -21.47 4.50 -13.36
CA LYS A 15 -20.73 5.64 -13.91
C LYS A 15 -21.00 6.91 -13.11
N ARG A 16 -22.25 7.23 -12.77
CA ARG A 16 -22.57 8.42 -11.96
C ARG A 16 -21.96 8.35 -10.57
N ARG A 17 -22.13 7.22 -9.87
CA ARG A 17 -21.56 7.03 -8.52
C ARG A 17 -20.04 7.13 -8.54
N PHE A 18 -19.41 6.58 -9.57
CA PHE A 18 -17.97 6.67 -9.74
C PHE A 18 -17.50 8.11 -10.02
N ILE A 19 -18.25 8.90 -10.82
CA ILE A 19 -17.94 10.31 -11.06
C ILE A 19 -17.94 11.08 -9.73
N GLU A 20 -18.99 10.94 -8.91
CA GLU A 20 -19.06 11.59 -7.60
C GLU A 20 -17.88 11.20 -6.71
N LEU A 21 -17.59 9.90 -6.64
CA LEU A 21 -16.44 9.37 -5.89
C LEU A 21 -15.11 9.97 -6.35
N TYR A 22 -14.91 10.04 -7.68
CA TYR A 22 -13.70 10.54 -8.29
C TYR A 22 -13.55 12.03 -8.01
N GLU A 23 -14.59 12.84 -8.23
CA GLU A 23 -14.55 14.28 -8.00
C GLU A 23 -14.26 14.64 -6.53
N GLU A 24 -14.83 13.89 -5.59
CA GLU A 24 -14.60 14.12 -4.16
C GLU A 24 -13.17 13.79 -3.70
N ASN A 25 -12.52 12.81 -4.34
CA ASN A 25 -11.29 12.21 -3.82
C ASN A 25 -10.04 12.45 -4.68
N HIS A 26 -10.20 12.76 -5.98
CA HIS A 26 -9.09 12.86 -6.93
C HIS A 26 -8.00 13.85 -6.49
N VAL A 27 -8.38 15.06 -6.05
CA VAL A 27 -7.41 16.07 -5.62
C VAL A 27 -6.56 15.59 -4.44
N ARG A 28 -7.18 14.91 -3.47
CA ARG A 28 -6.46 14.36 -2.31
C ARG A 28 -5.61 13.15 -2.69
N ALA A 29 -6.07 12.33 -3.63
CA ALA A 29 -5.34 11.20 -4.17
C ALA A 29 -4.06 11.68 -4.87
N GLU A 30 -4.18 12.65 -5.78
CA GLU A 30 -3.06 13.24 -6.51
C GLU A 30 -2.04 13.87 -5.57
N GLN A 31 -2.49 14.69 -4.60
CA GLN A 31 -1.61 15.27 -3.59
C GLN A 31 -0.89 14.21 -2.74
N THR A 32 -1.54 13.09 -2.45
CA THR A 32 -0.95 12.00 -1.68
C THR A 32 0.12 11.28 -2.50
N ALA A 33 -0.18 10.94 -3.76
CA ALA A 33 0.77 10.29 -4.66
C ALA A 33 1.98 11.20 -4.94
N LEU A 34 1.77 12.49 -5.20
CA LEU A 34 2.82 13.49 -5.40
C LEU A 34 3.77 13.61 -4.21
N ARG A 35 3.25 13.56 -2.97
CA ARG A 35 4.09 13.62 -1.76
C ARG A 35 5.03 12.42 -1.63
N ILE A 36 4.61 11.25 -2.12
CA ILE A 36 5.38 10.00 -2.06
C ILE A 36 6.38 9.93 -3.21
N LEU A 37 5.91 10.14 -4.44
CA LEU A 37 6.68 9.90 -5.66
C LEU A 37 7.51 11.10 -6.11
N LYS A 38 7.09 12.33 -5.74
CA LYS A 38 7.74 13.59 -6.14
C LYS A 38 7.91 13.76 -7.66
N ASN A 39 7.20 12.96 -8.46
CA ASN A 39 7.17 12.99 -9.90
C ASN A 39 5.70 13.05 -10.33
N PRO A 40 5.29 14.07 -11.12
CA PRO A 40 3.90 14.21 -11.55
C PRO A 40 3.37 13.04 -12.37
N HIS A 41 4.19 12.47 -13.25
CA HIS A 41 3.78 11.39 -14.14
C HIS A 41 3.55 10.08 -13.37
N ASP A 42 4.49 9.73 -12.49
CA ASP A 42 4.31 8.55 -11.62
C ASP A 42 3.12 8.72 -10.67
N ALA A 43 2.89 9.95 -10.19
CA ALA A 43 1.77 10.23 -9.32
C ALA A 43 0.44 10.07 -10.05
N GLU A 44 0.37 10.50 -11.31
CA GLU A 44 -0.76 10.27 -12.19
C GLU A 44 -1.02 8.78 -12.39
N ASP A 45 0.03 7.99 -12.68
CA ASP A 45 -0.06 6.54 -12.84
C ASP A 45 -0.58 5.84 -11.56
N ALA A 46 -0.07 6.25 -10.39
CA ALA A 46 -0.51 5.70 -9.11
C ALA A 46 -2.01 5.95 -8.87
N VAL A 47 -2.48 7.16 -9.18
CA VAL A 47 -3.89 7.53 -9.05
C VAL A 47 -4.75 6.75 -10.03
N GLN A 48 -4.33 6.63 -11.29
CA GLN A 48 -5.05 5.86 -12.31
C GLN A 48 -5.19 4.40 -11.90
N ASN A 49 -4.10 3.75 -11.47
CA ASN A 49 -4.14 2.37 -11.00
C ASN A 49 -5.06 2.20 -9.80
N ALA A 50 -5.02 3.14 -8.85
CA ALA A 50 -5.89 3.08 -7.68
C ALA A 50 -7.37 3.15 -8.05
N PHE A 51 -7.75 4.04 -8.97
CA PHE A 51 -9.13 4.15 -9.43
C PHE A 51 -9.56 2.97 -10.32
N LEU A 52 -8.65 2.32 -11.04
CA LEU A 52 -8.93 1.05 -11.71
C LEU A 52 -9.22 -0.08 -10.70
N GLN A 53 -8.45 -0.16 -9.61
CA GLN A 53 -8.73 -1.09 -8.52
C GLN A 53 -10.11 -0.83 -7.89
N VAL A 54 -10.50 0.45 -7.80
CA VAL A 54 -11.83 0.84 -7.35
C VAL A 54 -12.92 0.31 -8.30
N ILE A 55 -12.73 0.44 -9.60
CA ILE A 55 -13.69 -0.06 -10.60
C ILE A 55 -13.78 -1.59 -10.57
N HIS A 56 -12.65 -2.29 -10.46
CA HIS A 56 -12.65 -3.76 -10.42
C HIS A 56 -13.34 -4.35 -9.18
N HIS A 57 -13.41 -3.59 -8.09
CA HIS A 57 -14.01 -4.02 -6.83
C HIS A 57 -15.22 -3.15 -6.44
N PHE A 58 -15.88 -2.54 -7.43
CA PHE A 58 -16.83 -1.46 -7.23
C PHE A 58 -17.96 -1.83 -6.27
N ASP A 59 -18.56 -3.01 -6.43
CA ASP A 59 -19.65 -3.50 -5.57
C ASP A 59 -19.23 -3.54 -4.08
N LYS A 60 -18.04 -4.09 -3.80
CA LYS A 60 -17.50 -4.21 -2.43
C LYS A 60 -17.12 -2.85 -1.84
N ILE A 61 -16.78 -1.89 -2.70
CA ILE A 61 -16.37 -0.55 -2.29
C ILE A 61 -17.59 0.30 -1.94
N LEU A 62 -18.69 0.13 -2.67
CA LEU A 62 -19.95 0.79 -2.36
C LEU A 62 -20.59 0.30 -1.05
N GLU A 63 -20.25 -0.91 -0.60
CA GLU A 63 -20.63 -1.41 0.73
C GLU A 63 -19.91 -0.68 1.88
N ILE A 64 -18.80 0.03 1.59
CA ILE A 64 -18.06 0.79 2.61
C ILE A 64 -18.88 2.02 3.03
N PRO A 65 -19.06 2.27 4.34
CA PRO A 65 -19.76 3.46 4.80
C PRO A 65 -19.14 4.73 4.21
N CYS A 66 -19.97 5.62 3.66
CA CYS A 66 -19.53 6.84 2.96
C CYS A 66 -18.49 7.67 3.72
N LYS A 67 -18.57 7.72 5.07
CA LYS A 67 -17.61 8.42 5.94
C LYS A 67 -16.19 7.83 5.93
N LYS A 68 -16.02 6.57 5.53
CA LYS A 68 -14.75 5.82 5.48
C LYS A 68 -14.22 5.63 4.06
N LEU A 69 -15.05 5.87 3.06
CA LEU A 69 -14.76 5.59 1.65
C LEU A 69 -13.54 6.36 1.13
N GLY A 70 -13.47 7.67 1.40
CA GLY A 70 -12.31 8.49 1.04
C GLY A 70 -11.00 8.02 1.68
N PHE A 71 -11.03 7.59 2.95
CA PHE A 71 -9.84 7.04 3.62
C PHE A 71 -9.33 5.76 2.95
N TRP A 72 -10.26 4.93 2.47
CA TRP A 72 -9.94 3.69 1.77
C TRP A 72 -9.31 3.97 0.40
N ILE A 73 -9.88 4.90 -0.37
CA ILE A 73 -9.29 5.34 -1.66
C ILE A 73 -7.87 5.85 -1.47
N ILE A 74 -7.64 6.72 -0.48
CA ILE A 74 -6.31 7.22 -0.17
C ILE A 74 -5.35 6.09 0.22
N SER A 75 -5.83 5.04 0.87
CA SER A 75 -5.00 3.87 1.20
C SER A 75 -4.58 3.09 -0.05
N ILE A 76 -5.46 2.90 -1.03
CA ILE A 76 -5.09 2.28 -2.31
C ILE A 76 -4.05 3.13 -3.03
N VAL A 77 -4.30 4.44 -3.14
CA VAL A 77 -3.39 5.38 -3.82
C VAL A 77 -1.98 5.34 -3.21
N LYS A 78 -1.88 5.24 -1.89
CA LYS A 78 -0.58 5.07 -1.21
C LYS A 78 0.10 3.76 -1.56
N ASN A 79 -0.65 2.66 -1.60
CA ASN A 79 -0.09 1.36 -1.95
C ASN A 79 0.46 1.37 -3.38
N GLU A 80 -0.29 1.92 -4.33
CA GLU A 80 0.15 2.09 -5.73
C GLU A 80 1.40 2.99 -5.81
N ALA A 81 1.39 4.13 -5.13
CA ALA A 81 2.53 5.04 -5.12
C ALA A 81 3.79 4.40 -4.51
N LEU A 82 3.66 3.63 -3.43
CA LEU A 82 4.77 2.89 -2.83
C LEU A 82 5.27 1.76 -3.73
N MET A 83 4.38 1.09 -4.47
CA MET A 83 4.75 0.05 -5.42
C MET A 83 5.59 0.63 -6.57
N ILE A 84 5.16 1.75 -7.15
CA ILE A 84 5.92 2.45 -8.19
C ILE A 84 7.28 2.90 -7.66
N LEU A 85 7.33 3.48 -6.45
CA LEU A 85 8.58 3.91 -5.83
C LEU A 85 9.56 2.75 -5.63
N ARG A 86 9.08 1.59 -5.16
CA ARG A 86 9.90 0.38 -4.99
C ARG A 86 10.43 -0.14 -6.32
N ARG A 87 9.59 -0.16 -7.37
CA ARG A 87 9.99 -0.58 -8.72
C ARG A 87 11.11 0.32 -9.25
N LYS A 88 10.96 1.64 -9.13
CA LYS A 88 11.99 2.61 -9.53
C LYS A 88 13.28 2.47 -8.74
N GLN A 89 13.20 2.23 -7.43
CA GLN A 89 14.40 1.93 -6.65
C GLN A 89 15.11 0.67 -7.14
N LYS A 90 14.36 -0.38 -7.51
CA LYS A 90 14.93 -1.61 -8.09
C LYS A 90 15.57 -1.36 -9.46
N GLU A 91 14.95 -0.55 -10.30
CA GLU A 91 15.47 -0.16 -11.63
C GLU A 91 16.74 0.69 -11.51
N LEU A 92 16.75 1.69 -10.62
CA LEU A 92 17.94 2.51 -10.34
C LEU A 92 19.08 1.68 -9.74
N LEU A 93 18.75 0.72 -8.87
CA LEU A 93 19.74 -0.22 -8.37
C LEU A 93 20.24 -1.12 -9.52
N GLN A 94 19.39 -1.57 -10.45
CA GLN A 94 19.81 -2.36 -11.61
C GLN A 94 20.78 -1.61 -12.54
N GLU A 95 20.67 -0.29 -12.69
CA GLU A 95 21.63 0.53 -13.47
C GLU A 95 23.04 0.58 -12.83
N ASP A 96 23.15 0.41 -11.51
CA ASP A 96 24.43 0.33 -10.79
C ASP A 96 24.95 -1.14 -10.62
N TRP A 97 24.15 -2.15 -11.00
CA TRP A 97 24.37 -3.57 -10.68
C TRP A 97 24.70 -4.47 -11.88
N ASP A 98 25.38 -3.96 -12.91
CA ASP A 98 26.00 -4.80 -13.97
C ASP A 98 27.16 -5.70 -13.44
N THR A 99 27.22 -5.99 -12.13
CA THR A 99 28.27 -6.81 -11.50
C THR A 99 27.77 -7.85 -10.48
N PHE A 100 26.49 -7.92 -10.12
CA PHE A 100 25.98 -9.10 -9.39
C PHE A 100 24.63 -9.55 -9.93
N SER A 101 24.68 -10.34 -11.00
CA SER A 101 23.61 -11.30 -11.27
C SER A 101 23.82 -12.51 -10.34
N ALA A 102 22.94 -12.69 -9.37
CA ALA A 102 22.67 -14.00 -8.80
C ALA A 102 21.22 -14.03 -8.30
N ASP A 103 20.39 -14.76 -9.04
CA ASP A 103 19.17 -15.45 -8.63
C ASP A 103 18.29 -14.81 -7.53
N VAL A 104 17.18 -14.22 -7.94
CA VAL A 104 15.96 -14.24 -7.13
C VAL A 104 14.78 -14.61 -8.04
N SER A 105 14.77 -15.87 -8.45
CA SER A 105 13.57 -16.58 -8.90
C SER A 105 13.26 -17.66 -7.88
N ASP A 106 12.72 -17.28 -6.73
CA ASP A 106 11.99 -18.22 -5.89
C ASP A 106 10.87 -17.46 -5.17
N PRO A 107 9.59 -17.82 -5.35
CA PRO A 107 8.51 -17.27 -4.55
C PRO A 107 8.63 -17.86 -3.14
N THR A 108 9.49 -17.30 -2.30
CA THR A 108 9.41 -17.43 -0.84
C THR A 108 7.96 -17.10 -0.49
N SER A 109 7.20 -18.15 -0.20
CA SER A 109 5.78 -18.25 -0.53
C SER A 109 5.02 -17.19 0.26
N TYR A 110 4.04 -16.52 -0.32
CA TYR A 110 3.15 -15.61 0.43
C TYR A 110 2.68 -16.24 1.76
N ASN A 111 2.51 -17.57 1.77
CA ASN A 111 2.22 -18.38 2.96
C ASN A 111 3.31 -18.34 4.05
N GLU A 112 4.60 -18.33 3.69
CA GLU A 112 5.74 -18.23 4.62
C GLU A 112 5.77 -16.85 5.28
N LEU A 113 5.51 -15.78 4.52
CA LEU A 113 5.39 -14.43 5.08
C LEU A 113 4.20 -14.31 6.04
N VAL A 114 3.04 -14.89 5.69
CA VAL A 114 1.87 -14.94 6.57
C VAL A 114 2.19 -15.74 7.84
N GLN A 115 2.89 -16.86 7.73
CA GLN A 115 3.32 -17.64 8.90
C GLN A 115 4.26 -16.84 9.80
N LEU A 116 5.29 -16.18 9.26
CA LEU A 116 6.22 -15.36 10.04
C LEU A 116 5.50 -14.22 10.79
N PHE A 117 4.58 -13.52 10.14
CA PHE A 117 3.80 -12.46 10.79
C PHE A 117 2.83 -13.01 11.85
N SER A 118 2.27 -14.20 11.65
CA SER A 118 1.38 -14.83 12.62
C SER A 118 2.06 -15.14 13.97
N GLN A 119 3.37 -15.37 13.96
CA GLN A 119 4.18 -15.64 15.15
C GLN A 119 4.52 -14.36 15.96
N LEU A 120 4.32 -13.17 15.39
CA LEU A 120 4.53 -11.92 16.10
C LEU A 120 3.44 -11.68 17.15
N PRO A 121 3.80 -11.13 18.33
CA PRO A 121 2.82 -10.61 19.28
C PRO A 121 1.87 -9.60 18.60
N PRO A 122 0.55 -9.63 18.92
CA PRO A 122 -0.46 -8.84 18.20
C PRO A 122 -0.14 -7.33 18.12
N THR A 123 0.47 -6.77 19.17
CA THR A 123 0.82 -5.34 19.25
C THR A 123 1.91 -4.93 18.27
N TYR A 124 2.90 -5.80 18.04
CA TYR A 124 3.97 -5.57 17.07
C TYR A 124 3.52 -5.89 15.66
N ARG A 125 2.74 -6.98 15.51
CA ARG A 125 2.14 -7.40 14.24
C ARG A 125 1.27 -6.30 13.66
N ALA A 126 0.31 -5.78 14.43
CA ALA A 126 -0.58 -4.72 13.96
C ALA A 126 0.19 -3.47 13.49
N ALA A 127 1.21 -3.04 14.24
CA ALA A 127 2.03 -1.90 13.84
C ALA A 127 2.88 -2.17 12.59
N LEU A 128 3.36 -3.41 12.41
CA LEU A 128 4.14 -3.82 11.24
C LEU A 128 3.28 -4.05 10.00
N GLU A 129 2.12 -4.67 10.12
CA GLU A 129 1.17 -4.83 9.02
C GLU A 129 0.73 -3.46 8.51
N MET A 130 0.31 -2.57 9.43
CA MET A 130 -0.07 -1.21 9.09
C MET A 130 1.07 -0.45 8.39
N ARG A 131 2.33 -0.64 8.81
CA ARG A 131 3.48 0.04 8.22
C ARG A 131 3.93 -0.57 6.89
N LEU A 132 4.04 -1.90 6.81
CA LEU A 132 4.72 -2.61 5.73
C LEU A 132 3.75 -3.10 4.64
N ILE A 133 2.53 -3.46 5.04
CA ILE A 133 1.46 -3.95 4.16
C ILE A 133 0.54 -2.81 3.76
N ASN A 134 0.06 -2.00 4.73
CA ASN A 134 -0.90 -0.92 4.45
C ASN A 134 -0.24 0.45 4.18
N GLY A 135 1.08 0.57 4.33
CA GLY A 135 1.82 1.79 4.01
C GLY A 135 1.51 3.01 4.90
N TYR A 136 0.96 2.81 6.10
CA TYR A 136 0.61 3.90 7.01
C TYR A 136 1.84 4.64 7.55
N SER A 137 1.69 5.95 7.71
CA SER A 137 2.66 6.80 8.42
C SER A 137 2.61 6.57 9.92
N GLY A 138 3.65 7.01 10.66
CA GLY A 138 3.69 6.89 12.12
C GLY A 138 2.47 7.52 12.80
N LYS A 139 2.10 8.72 12.35
CA LYS A 139 0.89 9.45 12.79
C LYS A 139 -0.42 8.76 12.47
N GLU A 140 -0.51 8.06 11.34
CA GLU A 140 -1.75 7.32 11.01
C GLU A 140 -1.88 6.08 11.89
N ILE A 141 -0.78 5.37 12.13
CA ILE A 141 -0.75 4.25 13.06
C ILE A 141 -1.04 4.73 14.50
N GLU A 142 -0.58 5.93 14.87
CA GLU A 142 -0.91 6.58 16.15
C GLU A 142 -2.43 6.74 16.30
N GLN A 143 -3.08 7.31 15.29
CA GLN A 143 -4.54 7.50 15.26
C GLN A 143 -5.30 6.17 15.25
N HIS A 144 -4.82 5.16 14.52
CA HIS A 144 -5.46 3.86 14.43
C HIS A 144 -5.32 3.03 15.71
N LEU A 145 -4.18 3.11 16.41
CA LEU A 145 -3.88 2.30 17.58
C LEU A 145 -4.11 3.02 18.92
N GLY A 146 -4.38 4.33 18.90
CA GLY A 146 -4.60 5.13 20.11
C GLY A 146 -3.37 5.22 21.01
N ILE A 147 -2.17 5.17 20.44
CA ILE A 147 -0.88 5.23 21.14
C ILE A 147 0.02 6.26 20.49
N SER A 148 0.95 6.88 21.23
CA SER A 148 1.83 7.93 20.69
C SER A 148 2.70 7.47 19.50
N GLU A 149 3.07 8.40 18.62
CA GLU A 149 3.97 8.13 17.48
C GLU A 149 5.32 7.54 17.92
N SER A 150 5.82 7.93 19.09
CA SER A 150 7.00 7.33 19.72
C SER A 150 6.78 5.86 20.09
N ALA A 151 5.62 5.52 20.64
CA ALA A 151 5.25 4.13 20.94
C ALA A 151 5.06 3.31 19.66
N VAL A 152 4.53 3.91 18.59
CA VAL A 152 4.43 3.28 17.26
C VAL A 152 5.81 2.93 16.72
N ASN A 153 6.73 3.90 16.68
CA ASN A 153 8.10 3.67 16.20
C ASN A 153 8.82 2.61 17.03
N THR A 154 8.61 2.60 18.36
CA THR A 154 9.11 1.56 19.24
C THR A 154 8.56 0.18 18.88
N ARG A 155 7.25 0.05 18.65
CA ARG A 155 6.60 -1.22 18.27
C ARG A 155 7.08 -1.72 16.92
N ILE A 156 7.26 -0.84 15.94
CA ILE A 156 7.80 -1.20 14.62
C ILE A 156 9.25 -1.68 14.74
N SER A 157 10.10 -0.95 15.47
CA SER A 157 11.51 -1.31 15.66
C SER A 157 11.65 -2.69 16.34
N ARG A 158 10.95 -2.89 17.47
CA ARG A 158 10.95 -4.18 18.18
C ARG A 158 10.33 -5.30 17.36
N GLY A 159 9.24 -5.02 16.64
CA GLY A 159 8.62 -5.97 15.73
C GLY A 159 9.58 -6.46 14.65
N ARG A 160 10.36 -5.56 14.03
CA ARG A 160 11.36 -5.94 13.01
C ARG A 160 12.47 -6.83 13.57
N ALA A 161 12.94 -6.52 14.77
CA ALA A 161 13.94 -7.35 15.44
C ALA A 161 13.39 -8.75 15.72
N LEU A 162 12.18 -8.84 16.27
CA LEU A 162 11.53 -10.11 16.57
C LEU A 162 11.24 -10.93 15.31
N LEU A 163 10.76 -10.28 14.25
CA LEU A 163 10.49 -10.93 12.96
C LEU A 163 11.77 -11.52 12.37
N ARG A 164 12.91 -10.83 12.51
CA ARG A 164 14.22 -11.34 12.09
C ARG A 164 14.63 -12.57 12.89
N GLU A 165 14.47 -12.55 14.21
CA GLU A 165 14.76 -13.71 15.06
C GLU A 165 13.90 -14.93 14.71
N ILE A 166 12.61 -14.71 14.44
CA ILE A 166 11.68 -15.77 14.04
C ILE A 166 12.11 -16.37 12.71
N ALA A 167 12.39 -15.53 11.71
CA ALA A 167 12.81 -15.98 10.40
C ALA A 167 14.12 -16.78 10.42
N VAL A 168 15.11 -16.35 11.22
CA VAL A 168 16.35 -17.12 11.42
C VAL A 168 16.07 -18.49 12.05
N LYS A 169 15.15 -18.58 13.01
CA LYS A 169 14.76 -19.87 13.64
C LYS A 169 14.06 -20.81 12.67
N GLU A 170 13.25 -20.28 11.76
CA GLU A 170 12.54 -21.04 10.75
C GLU A 170 13.41 -21.38 9.52
N GLY A 171 14.71 -21.01 9.55
CA GLY A 171 15.66 -21.32 8.48
C GLY A 171 15.66 -20.33 7.31
N PHE A 172 14.85 -19.27 7.38
CA PHE A 172 14.86 -18.20 6.38
C PHE A 172 16.13 -17.34 6.55
N HIS A 173 16.91 -17.24 5.48
CA HIS A 173 18.05 -16.33 5.42
C HIS A 173 17.53 -14.97 4.90
N ILE A 174 17.43 -13.98 5.78
CA ILE A 174 17.02 -12.59 5.45
C ILE A 174 18.20 -11.63 5.53
#